data_AF-A0A6L7NEF3-F1
#
_entry.id   AF-A0A6L7NEF3-F1
#
_cell.length_a   1.000
_cell.length_b   1.000
_cell.length_c   1.000
_cell.angle_alpha   90.00
_cell.angle_beta   90.00
_cell.angle_gamma   90.00
#
_symmetry.space_group_name_H-M   'P 1'
#
loop_
_entity.id
_entity.type
_entity.pdbx_description
1 polymer ?
#
loop_
_entity_poly.entity_id
_entity_poly.type
_entity_poly.pdbx_seq_one_letter_code
_entity_poly.pdbx_strand_id
1 'polypeptide(L)'
;MGNGGIQGNPRRRRADGETHSDGPHARTDRPLLPGPLQAGPADVRPRVDWDNPLMVLRLDCPHCGPRPADEWVYGEVPDPPDYLTEGDERDVDRGFMMSNTEGVKVERWFHAGGCRRWQTITRDTTIG
;
A
#
# COMPACT_ATOMS: atom_id res chain seq x y z
N MET A 1 47.68 32.56 4.16
CA MET A 1 48.33 31.66 5.14
C MET A 1 47.19 30.81 5.72
N GLY A 2 47.05 29.50 5.58
CA GLY A 2 47.90 28.41 5.11
C GLY A 2 47.41 27.15 5.82
N ASN A 3 46.75 26.25 5.08
CA ASN A 3 46.52 24.81 5.27
C ASN A 3 46.58 24.19 6.69
N GLY A 4 45.42 23.73 7.19
CA GLY A 4 45.33 22.70 8.23
C GLY A 4 45.07 21.33 7.60
N GLY A 5 46.14 20.60 7.26
CA GLY A 5 46.05 19.26 6.67
C GLY A 5 45.75 18.18 7.71
N ILE A 6 44.78 17.32 7.41
CA ILE A 6 44.60 16.03 8.09
C ILE A 6 45.54 15.04 7.41
N GLN A 7 46.67 14.71 8.04
CA GLN A 7 47.58 13.67 7.57
C GLN A 7 47.01 12.29 7.91
N GLY A 8 46.38 11.64 6.93
CA GLY A 8 46.06 10.21 6.98
C GLY A 8 47.30 9.36 6.71
N ASN A 9 47.65 8.47 7.64
CA ASN A 9 48.77 7.55 7.55
C ASN A 9 48.50 6.44 6.50
N PRO A 10 49.31 6.27 5.43
CA PRO A 10 48.98 5.42 4.29
C PRO A 10 49.30 3.92 4.45
N ARG A 11 49.51 3.40 5.67
CA ARG A 11 50.04 2.03 5.87
C ARG A 11 49.20 1.04 6.68
N ARG A 12 47.89 1.21 6.80
CA ARG A 12 47.01 0.16 7.35
C ARG A 12 45.92 -0.23 6.36
N ARG A 13 46.31 -1.02 5.36
CA ARG A 13 45.39 -1.81 4.53
C ARG A 13 45.46 -3.24 5.06
N ARG A 14 44.52 -3.62 5.95
CA ARG A 14 44.20 -5.04 6.17
C ARG A 14 42.94 -5.34 5.38
N ALA A 15 43.10 -6.29 4.48
CA ALA A 15 42.09 -6.80 3.60
C ALA A 15 41.35 -7.90 4.36
N ASP A 16 40.09 -7.67 4.66
CA ASP A 16 39.11 -8.71 4.97
C ASP A 16 37.87 -8.35 4.15
N GLY A 17 37.95 -8.65 2.85
CA GLY A 17 36.81 -8.58 1.96
C GLY A 17 36.03 -9.87 2.09
N GLU A 18 35.02 -9.88 2.96
CA GLU A 18 33.96 -10.89 2.93
C GLU A 18 33.18 -10.70 1.63
N THR A 19 33.55 -11.49 0.63
CA THR A 19 32.78 -11.68 -0.59
C THR A 19 31.49 -12.40 -0.22
N HIS A 20 30.37 -11.67 -0.18
CA HIS A 20 29.05 -12.26 -0.37
C HIS A 20 29.05 -12.90 -1.76
N SER A 21 29.27 -14.21 -1.83
CA SER A 21 29.08 -14.97 -3.04
C SER A 21 27.59 -15.08 -3.31
N ASP A 22 27.08 -14.25 -4.23
CA ASP A 22 25.79 -14.44 -4.86
C ASP A 22 25.77 -15.79 -5.57
N GLY A 23 25.15 -16.79 -4.94
CA GLY A 23 24.81 -18.04 -5.61
C GLY A 23 23.82 -17.76 -6.75
N PRO A 24 23.82 -18.57 -7.82
CA PRO A 24 22.93 -18.33 -8.94
C PRO A 24 21.50 -18.62 -8.51
N HIS A 25 20.75 -17.57 -8.14
CA HIS A 25 19.30 -17.62 -8.25
C HIS A 25 19.01 -17.81 -9.74
N ALA A 26 18.73 -19.05 -10.13
CA ALA A 26 18.24 -19.38 -11.45
C ALA A 26 16.86 -18.73 -11.61
N ARG A 27 16.84 -17.43 -11.90
CA ARG A 27 15.70 -16.77 -12.50
C ARG A 27 15.61 -17.39 -13.88
N THR A 28 14.64 -18.27 -14.07
CA THR A 28 14.14 -18.53 -15.41
C THR A 28 13.53 -17.22 -15.89
N ASP A 29 14.38 -16.35 -16.46
CA ASP A 29 13.95 -15.23 -17.28
C ASP A 29 13.26 -15.82 -18.50
N ARG A 30 11.99 -16.19 -18.32
CA ARG A 30 11.11 -16.48 -19.44
C ARG A 30 10.79 -15.13 -20.04
N PRO A 31 11.29 -14.79 -21.23
CA PRO A 31 10.97 -13.52 -21.85
C PRO A 31 9.45 -13.43 -21.98
N LEU A 32 8.86 -12.36 -21.42
CA LEU A 32 7.51 -11.95 -21.74
C LEU A 32 7.52 -11.52 -23.22
N LEU A 33 7.36 -12.49 -24.11
CA LEU A 33 7.13 -12.19 -25.52
C LEU A 33 5.84 -11.37 -25.59
N PRO A 34 5.82 -10.22 -26.29
CA PRO A 34 4.59 -9.49 -26.52
C PRO A 34 3.70 -10.36 -27.41
N GLY A 35 2.81 -11.13 -26.78
CA GLY A 35 1.69 -11.72 -27.48
C GLY A 35 0.84 -10.59 -28.07
N PRO A 36 0.16 -10.81 -29.21
CA PRO A 36 -0.76 -9.81 -29.72
C PRO A 36 -1.75 -9.45 -28.62
N LEU A 37 -1.84 -8.16 -28.28
CA LEU A 37 -2.92 -7.63 -27.45
C LEU A 37 -4.21 -8.02 -28.17
N GLN A 38 -4.90 -9.01 -27.61
CA GLN A 38 -6.15 -9.49 -28.18
C GLN A 38 -7.09 -8.30 -28.17
N ALA A 39 -7.67 -7.97 -29.33
CA ALA A 39 -8.62 -6.87 -29.42
C ALA A 39 -9.74 -7.17 -28.41
N GLY A 40 -9.78 -6.39 -27.33
CA GLY A 40 -10.87 -6.44 -26.38
C GLY A 40 -12.17 -6.12 -27.13
N PRO A 41 -13.33 -6.59 -26.63
CA PRO A 41 -14.61 -6.14 -27.16
C PRO A 41 -14.63 -4.62 -27.23
N ALA A 42 -15.31 -4.05 -28.25
CA ALA A 42 -15.57 -2.62 -28.34
C ALA A 42 -15.99 -2.11 -26.96
N ASP A 43 -15.44 -0.97 -26.53
CA ASP A 43 -15.58 -0.42 -25.18
C ASP A 43 -17.06 -0.26 -24.80
N VAL A 44 -17.66 -1.31 -24.21
CA VAL A 44 -18.97 -1.30 -23.57
C VAL A 44 -18.76 -1.01 -22.08
N ARG A 45 -17.90 -0.05 -21.73
CA ARG A 45 -17.90 0.45 -20.37
C ARG A 45 -19.26 1.09 -20.12
N PRO A 46 -20.04 0.58 -19.14
CA PRO A 46 -21.29 1.24 -18.78
C PRO A 46 -20.97 2.70 -18.43
N ARG A 47 -21.82 3.62 -18.90
CA ARG A 47 -21.75 5.01 -18.44
C ARG A 47 -22.01 4.98 -16.93
N VAL A 48 -20.97 5.18 -16.15
CA VAL A 48 -21.10 5.40 -14.71
C VAL A 48 -21.76 6.76 -14.53
N ASP A 49 -22.99 6.76 -14.05
CA ASP A 49 -23.72 7.94 -13.61
C ASP A 49 -23.22 8.30 -12.21
N TRP A 50 -22.10 9.03 -12.16
CA TRP A 50 -21.46 9.46 -10.91
C TRP A 50 -22.39 10.27 -9.97
N ASP A 51 -23.47 10.85 -10.50
CA ASP A 51 -24.48 11.58 -9.73
C ASP A 51 -25.58 10.68 -9.12
N ASN A 52 -25.55 9.36 -9.36
CA ASN A 52 -26.54 8.43 -8.84
C ASN A 52 -26.24 8.04 -7.39
N PRO A 53 -27.12 8.37 -6.43
CA PRO A 53 -26.89 8.10 -5.01
C PRO A 53 -26.98 6.62 -4.63
N LEU A 54 -27.40 5.74 -5.55
CA LEU A 54 -27.38 4.29 -5.37
C LEU A 54 -26.05 3.65 -5.80
N MET A 55 -25.21 4.35 -6.57
CA MET A 55 -23.89 3.84 -7.00
C MET A 55 -22.74 4.23 -6.06
N VAL A 56 -23.01 5.02 -5.02
CA VAL A 56 -22.01 5.40 -4.02
C VAL A 56 -22.15 4.53 -2.77
N LEU A 57 -21.02 4.01 -2.28
CA LEU A 57 -20.98 3.32 -0.99
C LEU A 57 -21.56 4.23 0.10
N ARG A 58 -22.42 3.69 0.97
CA ARG A 58 -22.97 4.39 2.13
C ARG A 58 -22.45 3.78 3.41
N LEU A 59 -22.05 4.63 4.35
CA LEU A 59 -21.52 4.26 5.66
C LEU A 59 -22.44 4.77 6.76
N ASP A 60 -22.71 3.94 7.76
CA ASP A 60 -23.60 4.27 8.87
C ASP A 60 -22.86 4.97 10.00
N CYS A 61 -23.18 6.25 10.21
CA CYS A 61 -22.70 7.03 11.33
C CYS A 61 -23.72 6.99 12.49
N PRO A 62 -23.37 6.53 13.70
CA PRO A 62 -24.26 6.54 14.87
C PRO A 62 -24.76 7.93 15.27
N HIS A 63 -24.09 8.99 14.80
CA HIS A 63 -24.43 10.38 15.11
C HIS A 63 -25.14 11.11 13.96
N CYS A 64 -24.94 10.67 12.71
CA CYS A 64 -25.43 11.38 11.52
C CYS A 64 -26.33 10.52 10.61
N GLY A 65 -26.51 9.24 10.93
CA GLY A 65 -27.20 8.27 10.08
C GLY A 65 -26.35 7.82 8.88
N PRO A 66 -26.97 7.16 7.89
CA PRO A 66 -26.31 6.69 6.67
C PRO A 66 -25.85 7.87 5.80
N ARG A 67 -24.56 7.97 5.49
CA ARG A 67 -23.97 9.04 4.66
C ARG A 67 -23.15 8.46 3.51
N PRO A 68 -23.07 9.13 2.36
CA PRO A 68 -22.21 8.69 1.26
C PRO A 68 -20.74 8.68 1.69
N ALA A 69 -19.95 7.74 1.14
CA ALA A 69 -18.57 7.50 1.53
C ALA A 69 -17.61 8.66 1.21
N ASP A 70 -17.99 9.56 0.32
CA ASP A 70 -17.23 10.79 -0.01
C ASP A 70 -17.14 11.79 1.16
N GLU A 71 -18.06 11.73 2.13
CA GLU A 71 -17.96 12.49 3.38
C GLU A 71 -16.92 11.92 4.37
N TRP A 72 -16.28 10.80 4.03
CA TRP A 72 -15.42 10.06 4.94
C TRP A 72 -13.98 9.99 4.43
N VAL A 73 -13.05 9.89 5.38
CA VAL A 73 -11.64 9.64 5.11
C VAL A 73 -11.31 8.25 5.62
N TYR A 74 -10.88 7.36 4.74
CA TYR A 74 -10.33 6.07 5.14
C TYR A 74 -8.99 6.30 5.84
N GLY A 75 -8.76 5.62 6.96
CA GLY A 75 -7.54 5.84 7.73
C GLY A 75 -7.20 4.71 8.68
N GLU A 76 -7.34 3.49 8.18
CA GLU A 76 -6.77 2.32 8.82
C GLU A 76 -5.24 2.37 8.71
N VAL A 77 -4.56 2.05 9.82
CA VAL A 77 -3.13 1.80 9.85
C VAL A 77 -2.97 0.34 10.27
N PRO A 78 -2.59 -0.57 9.36
CA PRO A 78 -2.44 -1.97 9.68
C PRO A 78 -1.23 -2.20 10.59
N ASP A 79 -1.33 -3.22 11.44
CA ASP A 79 -0.18 -3.72 12.17
C ASP A 79 0.65 -4.62 11.26
N PRO A 80 1.98 -4.38 11.17
CA PRO A 80 2.86 -5.24 10.37
C PRO A 80 2.84 -6.68 10.88
N PRO A 81 2.94 -7.69 10.00
CA PRO A 81 3.02 -9.09 10.39
C PRO A 81 4.18 -9.39 11.35
N ASP A 82 3.96 -10.29 12.30
CA ASP A 82 4.97 -10.69 13.30
C ASP A 82 6.23 -11.33 12.70
N TYR A 83 6.16 -11.83 11.46
CA TYR A 83 7.31 -12.43 10.79
C TYR A 83 8.32 -11.37 10.27
N LEU A 84 7.92 -10.10 10.18
CA LEU A 84 8.83 -9.00 9.85
C LEU A 84 9.51 -8.53 11.14
N THR A 85 10.80 -8.81 11.27
CA THR A 85 11.58 -8.47 12.47
C THR A 85 12.45 -7.23 12.29
N GLU A 86 12.83 -6.91 11.05
CA GLU A 86 13.69 -5.76 10.73
C GLU A 86 12.89 -4.46 10.75
N GLY A 87 13.46 -3.40 11.36
CA GLY A 87 12.76 -2.12 11.54
C GLY A 87 12.31 -1.49 10.23
N ASP A 88 13.21 -1.41 9.25
CA ASP A 88 12.93 -0.80 7.94
C ASP A 88 11.84 -1.58 7.18
N GLU A 89 11.86 -2.91 7.24
CA GLU A 89 10.82 -3.74 6.60
C GLU A 89 9.45 -3.51 7.23
N ARG A 90 9.39 -3.38 8.56
CA ARG A 90 8.14 -3.08 9.27
C ARG A 90 7.62 -1.67 8.97
N ASP A 91 8.51 -0.69 8.81
CA ASP A 91 8.13 0.67 8.46
C ASP A 91 7.58 0.74 7.03
N VAL A 92 8.20 0.02 6.09
CA VAL A 92 7.68 -0.12 4.72
C VAL A 92 6.31 -0.80 4.72
N ASP A 93 6.15 -1.91 5.45
CA ASP A 93 4.88 -2.63 5.53
C ASP A 93 3.77 -1.74 6.11
N ARG A 94 4.03 -1.10 7.25
CA ARG A 94 3.08 -0.18 7.90
C ARG A 94 2.66 0.99 7.01
N GLY A 95 3.60 1.54 6.25
CA GLY A 95 3.37 2.74 5.45
C GLY A 95 2.70 2.48 4.10
N PHE A 96 2.96 1.31 3.50
CA PHE A 96 2.65 1.07 2.09
C PHE A 96 1.89 -0.23 1.81
N MET A 97 1.90 -1.20 2.72
CA MET A 97 1.20 -2.46 2.54
C MET A 97 -0.17 -2.42 3.23
N MET A 98 -1.21 -2.76 2.47
CA MET A 98 -2.58 -2.84 2.97
C MET A 98 -3.20 -4.16 2.50
N SER A 99 -3.92 -4.84 3.40
CA SER A 99 -4.65 -6.05 3.01
C SER A 99 -5.87 -5.68 2.15
N ASN A 100 -5.95 -6.27 0.96
CA ASN A 100 -7.11 -6.13 0.06
C ASN A 100 -7.80 -7.47 -0.16
N THR A 101 -8.10 -8.16 0.93
CA THR A 101 -8.84 -9.41 0.90
C THR A 101 -10.30 -9.14 0.59
N GLU A 102 -10.86 -9.92 -0.34
CA GLU A 102 -12.29 -9.92 -0.62
C GLU A 102 -13.05 -10.59 0.54
N GLY A 103 -14.14 -9.99 0.98
CA GLY A 103 -15.00 -10.55 2.04
C GLY A 103 -15.29 -9.53 3.13
N VAL A 104 -15.64 -10.03 4.31
CA VAL A 104 -15.93 -9.18 5.48
C VAL A 104 -14.64 -8.56 6.01
N LYS A 105 -14.57 -7.23 5.99
CA LYS A 105 -13.47 -6.43 6.50
C LYS A 105 -13.93 -5.54 7.65
N VAL A 106 -13.05 -5.33 8.62
CA VAL A 106 -13.20 -4.34 9.68
C VAL A 106 -12.34 -3.15 9.31
N GLU A 107 -12.97 -2.04 8.95
CA GLU A 107 -12.32 -0.84 8.40
C GLU A 107 -12.44 0.32 9.40
N ARG A 108 -11.47 1.23 9.39
CA ARG A 108 -11.54 2.49 10.17
C ARG A 108 -11.75 3.70 9.26
N TRP A 109 -12.81 4.45 9.55
CA TRP A 109 -13.23 5.61 8.77
C TRP A 109 -13.41 6.84 9.67
N PHE A 110 -12.94 7.99 9.22
CA PHE A 110 -13.14 9.28 9.89
C PHE A 110 -14.23 10.09 9.18
N HIS A 111 -15.29 10.48 9.90
CA HIS A 111 -16.41 11.23 9.30
C HIS A 111 -16.09 12.73 9.14
N ALA A 112 -15.24 13.05 8.16
CA ALA A 112 -14.74 14.40 7.91
C ALA A 112 -15.84 15.41 7.56
N GLY A 113 -16.81 15.00 6.73
CA GLY A 113 -17.95 15.81 6.31
C GLY A 113 -19.06 15.96 7.36
N GLY A 114 -18.93 15.35 8.54
CA GLY A 114 -19.97 15.35 9.57
C GLY A 114 -19.45 15.39 10.99
N CYS A 115 -19.60 14.30 11.74
CA CYS A 115 -19.41 14.32 13.19
C CYS A 115 -17.94 14.39 13.63
N ARG A 116 -16.97 14.31 12.71
CA ARG A 116 -15.52 14.39 12.96
C ARG A 116 -15.04 13.38 14.01
N ARG A 117 -15.55 12.16 13.92
CA ARG A 117 -15.16 11.02 14.78
C ARG A 117 -14.69 9.85 13.94
N TRP A 118 -13.85 9.03 14.56
CA TRP A 118 -13.43 7.75 14.03
C TRP A 118 -14.51 6.70 14.30
N GLN A 119 -14.84 5.93 13.27
CA GLN A 119 -15.77 4.82 13.31
C GLN A 119 -15.05 3.55 12.84
N THR A 120 -15.35 2.44 13.52
CA THR A 120 -14.99 1.10 13.07
C THR A 120 -16.21 0.50 12.38
N ILE A 121 -16.07 0.12 11.12
CA ILE A 121 -17.17 -0.36 10.28
C ILE A 121 -16.82 -1.76 9.79
N THR A 122 -17.73 -2.70 9.98
CA THR A 122 -17.63 -4.04 9.41
C THR A 122 -18.41 -4.07 8.10
N ARG A 123 -17.75 -4.33 6.98
CA ARG A 123 -18.35 -4.33 5.64
C ARG A 123 -17.95 -5.57 4.87
N ASP A 124 -18.89 -6.17 4.15
CA ASP A 124 -18.59 -7.20 3.15
C ASP A 124 -18.24 -6.54 1.82
N THR A 125 -17.03 -6.78 1.30
CA THR A 125 -16.57 -6.23 0.02
C THR A 125 -16.93 -7.10 -1.18
N THR A 126 -17.56 -8.27 -0.98
CA THR A 126 -18.03 -9.17 -2.06
C THR A 126 -19.40 -8.75 -2.61
N ILE A 127 -20.16 -7.99 -1.83
CA ILE A 127 -21.53 -7.58 -2.18
C ILE A 127 -21.47 -6.13 -2.63
N GLY A 128 -21.57 -5.94 -3.96
CA GLY A 128 -21.69 -4.65 -4.64
C GLY A 128 -23.13 -4.28 -4.93
#